data_AF-A0A2W5YJI1-F1
#
_entry.id   AF-A0A2W5YJI1-F1
#
_cell.length_a   1.000
_cell.length_b   1.000
_cell.length_c   1.000
_cell.angle_alpha   90.00
_cell.angle_beta   90.00
_cell.angle_gamma   90.00
#
_symmetry.space_group_name_H-M   'P 1'
#
loop_
_entity.id
_entity.type
_entity.pdbx_description
1 polymer ?
#
loop_
_entity_poly.entity_id
_entity_poly.type
_entity_poly.pdbx_seq_one_letter_code
_entity_poly.pdbx_strand_id
1 'polypeptide(L)'
;MKILLKSIPAFLIALSAHAGELNAPMKKEITVRSEIQRGLAAVAALREPEIPLYYHRAVTAIVADNQQRNEDTKGFVFGANYAAWHKLWSALSTRSFSDPFEARVAATHADICYTVALEMQKELGLSETDVRDVCADYFNTDEAKRFQAILQSKQFENSYSLASDNTAGNR
;
A
#
# COMPACT_ATOMS: atom_id res chain seq x y z
N MET A 1 4.45 -50.42 -57.71
CA MET A 1 4.81 -51.15 -56.48
C MET A 1 5.36 -50.15 -55.46
N LYS A 2 5.05 -50.39 -54.17
CA LYS A 2 5.47 -49.64 -52.95
C LYS A 2 6.99 -49.29 -52.97
N ILE A 3 7.53 -48.25 -52.32
CA ILE A 3 7.49 -47.95 -50.87
C ILE A 3 7.87 -46.46 -50.63
N LEU A 4 7.21 -45.83 -49.65
CA LEU A 4 7.56 -44.56 -49.02
C LEU A 4 8.91 -44.63 -48.26
N LEU A 5 9.70 -43.55 -48.29
CA LEU A 5 10.41 -43.12 -47.08
C LEU A 5 10.47 -41.59 -47.00
N LYS A 6 9.82 -41.08 -45.96
CA LYS A 6 9.85 -39.69 -45.49
C LYS A 6 11.27 -39.33 -45.07
N SER A 7 11.77 -38.18 -45.53
CA SER A 7 12.91 -37.49 -44.91
C SER A 7 12.52 -36.02 -44.76
N ILE A 8 12.46 -35.60 -43.50
CA ILE A 8 12.06 -34.27 -43.01
C ILE A 8 13.18 -33.27 -43.37
N PRO A 9 12.84 -32.04 -43.82
CA PRO A 9 13.85 -31.06 -44.22
C PRO A 9 14.73 -30.66 -43.03
N ALA A 10 16.04 -30.70 -43.24
CA ALA A 10 17.01 -30.01 -42.39
C ALA A 10 16.85 -28.49 -42.62
N PHE A 11 15.82 -27.91 -42.01
CA PHE A 11 15.80 -26.46 -41.78
C PHE A 11 16.89 -26.18 -40.75
N LEU A 12 18.03 -25.72 -41.25
CA LEU A 12 19.04 -25.00 -40.50
C LEU A 12 18.33 -23.80 -39.85
N ILE A 13 17.86 -23.97 -38.61
CA ILE A 13 17.55 -22.84 -37.74
C ILE A 13 18.91 -22.26 -37.40
N ALA A 14 19.31 -21.25 -38.16
CA ALA A 14 20.28 -20.28 -37.68
C ALA A 14 19.71 -19.71 -36.39
N LEU A 15 20.19 -20.20 -35.25
CA LEU A 15 20.03 -19.54 -33.97
C LEU A 15 20.73 -18.20 -34.11
N SER A 16 19.96 -17.17 -34.44
CA SER A 16 20.33 -15.80 -34.22
C SER A 16 20.60 -15.65 -32.72
N ALA A 17 21.85 -15.81 -32.32
CA ALA A 17 22.36 -15.34 -31.06
C ALA A 17 22.16 -13.82 -31.06
N HIS A 18 20.99 -13.38 -30.58
CA HIS A 18 20.76 -12.00 -30.20
C HIS A 18 21.62 -11.78 -28.96
N ALA A 19 22.86 -11.33 -29.18
CA ALA A 19 23.62 -10.66 -28.16
C ALA A 19 22.77 -9.45 -27.74
N GLY A 20 22.05 -9.60 -26.62
CA GLY A 20 21.29 -8.50 -26.04
C GLY A 20 22.25 -7.34 -25.79
N GLU A 21 21.96 -6.19 -26.39
CA GLU A 21 22.72 -4.98 -26.14
C GLU A 21 22.72 -4.70 -24.63
N LEU A 22 23.91 -4.64 -24.03
CA LEU A 22 24.08 -4.26 -22.62
C LEU A 22 23.48 -2.87 -22.29
N ASN A 23 23.15 -2.10 -23.33
CA ASN A 23 22.62 -0.74 -23.28
C ASN A 23 21.12 -0.67 -23.62
N ALA A 24 20.44 -1.79 -23.89
CA ALA A 24 18.99 -1.77 -24.05
C ALA A 24 18.36 -1.43 -22.68
N PRO A 25 17.45 -0.44 -22.58
CA PRO A 25 16.79 -0.17 -21.32
C PRO A 25 16.06 -1.43 -20.86
N MET A 26 16.47 -1.96 -19.71
CA MET A 26 15.83 -3.09 -19.04
C MET A 26 14.47 -2.59 -18.56
N LYS A 27 13.45 -2.60 -19.44
CA LYS A 27 12.11 -2.13 -19.11
C LYS A 27 11.56 -3.03 -18.02
N LYS A 28 11.58 -2.52 -16.78
CA LYS A 28 10.93 -3.17 -15.64
C LYS A 28 9.45 -3.33 -16.00
N GLU A 29 8.96 -4.55 -16.05
CA GLU A 29 7.56 -4.82 -16.34
C GLU A 29 6.70 -4.22 -15.22
N ILE A 30 5.78 -3.32 -15.58
CA ILE A 30 4.86 -2.71 -14.62
C ILE A 30 3.80 -3.77 -14.30
N THR A 31 3.79 -4.22 -13.05
CA THR A 31 2.84 -5.21 -12.52
C THR A 31 1.98 -4.57 -11.43
N VAL A 32 0.85 -5.20 -11.11
CA VAL A 32 0.03 -4.80 -9.94
C VAL A 32 0.89 -4.75 -8.68
N ARG A 33 1.75 -5.75 -8.45
CA ARG A 33 2.69 -5.79 -7.32
C ARG A 33 3.62 -4.58 -7.30
N SER A 34 4.28 -4.26 -8.42
CA SER A 34 5.22 -3.12 -8.46
C SER A 34 4.52 -1.79 -8.24
N GLU A 35 3.28 -1.66 -8.69
CA GLU A 35 2.47 -0.45 -8.50
C GLU A 35 2.00 -0.30 -7.04
N ILE A 36 1.60 -1.40 -6.39
CA ILE A 36 1.32 -1.40 -4.95
C ILE A 36 2.57 -0.98 -4.17
N GLN A 37 3.73 -1.56 -4.48
CA GLN A 37 4.99 -1.20 -3.84
C GLN A 37 5.36 0.26 -4.07
N ARG A 38 5.07 0.82 -5.25
CA ARG A 38 5.29 2.23 -5.56
C ARG A 38 4.40 3.14 -4.70
N GLY A 39 3.13 2.79 -4.53
CA GLY A 39 2.20 3.52 -3.64
C GLY A 39 2.63 3.44 -2.17
N LEU A 40 2.97 2.24 -1.70
CA LEU A 40 3.49 2.02 -0.34
C LEU A 40 4.74 2.88 -0.08
N ALA A 41 5.71 2.86 -1.01
CA ALA A 41 6.95 3.63 -0.91
C ALA A 41 6.71 5.14 -0.85
N ALA A 42 5.81 5.66 -1.69
CA ALA A 42 5.51 7.09 -1.76
C ALA A 42 5.00 7.63 -0.42
N VAL A 43 4.16 6.86 0.28
CA VAL A 43 3.62 7.23 1.59
C VAL A 43 4.58 6.86 2.73
N ALA A 44 5.33 5.77 2.62
CA ALA A 44 6.35 5.39 3.60
C ALA A 44 7.43 6.48 3.75
N ALA A 45 7.77 7.17 2.66
CA ALA A 45 8.71 8.28 2.65
C ALA A 45 8.21 9.55 3.37
N LEU A 46 6.90 9.67 3.64
CA LEU A 46 6.38 10.76 4.46
C LEU A 46 6.89 10.60 5.90
N ARG A 47 7.32 11.73 6.48
CA ARG A 47 7.58 11.80 7.92
C ARG A 47 6.34 11.38 8.68
N GLU A 48 6.55 10.78 9.85
CA GLU A 48 5.44 10.41 10.71
C GLU A 48 4.53 11.62 10.97
N PRO A 49 3.21 11.40 11.05
CA PRO A 49 2.26 12.51 11.19
C PRO A 49 2.49 13.23 12.52
N GLU A 50 2.99 14.46 12.50
CA GLU A 50 2.94 15.36 13.66
C GLU A 50 1.51 15.90 13.84
N ILE A 51 0.88 16.30 12.74
CA ILE A 51 -0.51 16.77 12.72
C ILE A 51 -1.28 15.93 11.67
N PRO A 52 -2.33 15.19 12.09
CA PRO A 52 -3.08 14.29 11.20
C PRO A 52 -3.62 14.95 9.93
N LEU A 53 -4.07 16.22 10.05
CA LEU A 53 -4.59 16.98 8.92
C LEU A 53 -3.53 17.25 7.85
N TYR A 54 -2.28 17.54 8.23
CA TYR A 54 -1.20 17.76 7.26
C TYR A 54 -0.79 16.46 6.58
N TYR A 55 -0.82 15.36 7.32
CA TYR A 55 -0.59 14.04 6.75
C TYR A 55 -1.67 13.66 5.72
N HIS A 56 -2.93 13.97 5.99
CA HIS A 56 -4.02 13.82 5.01
C HIS A 56 -3.74 14.56 3.71
N ARG A 57 -3.41 15.85 3.81
CA ARG A 57 -3.09 16.68 2.64
C ARG A 57 -1.92 16.11 1.84
N ALA A 58 -0.89 15.60 2.52
CA ALA A 58 0.27 15.00 1.87
C ALA A 58 -0.09 13.72 1.09
N VAL A 59 -0.90 12.83 1.67
CA VAL A 59 -1.36 11.61 0.99
C VAL A 59 -2.26 11.95 -0.21
N THR A 60 -3.20 12.87 -0.04
CA THR A 60 -4.05 13.35 -1.14
C THR A 60 -3.23 13.98 -2.27
N ALA A 61 -2.20 14.76 -1.94
CA ALA A 61 -1.30 15.34 -2.93
C ALA A 61 -0.53 14.27 -3.70
N ILE A 62 0.00 13.23 -3.03
CA ILE A 62 0.67 12.10 -3.70
C ILE A 62 -0.24 11.45 -4.75
N VAL A 63 -1.50 11.19 -4.41
CA VAL A 63 -2.46 10.58 -5.33
C VAL A 63 -2.80 11.55 -6.47
N ALA A 64 -3.09 12.81 -6.16
CA ALA A 64 -3.43 13.83 -7.16
C ALA A 64 -2.27 14.10 -8.15
N ASP A 65 -1.03 14.16 -7.67
CA ASP A 65 0.15 14.36 -8.51
C ASP A 65 0.38 13.17 -9.45
N ASN A 66 0.05 11.95 -9.03
CA ASN A 66 0.10 10.77 -9.90
C ASN A 66 -1.02 10.79 -10.93
N GLN A 67 -2.22 11.23 -10.53
CA GLN A 67 -3.35 11.39 -11.43
C GLN A 67 -3.09 12.44 -12.51
N GLN A 68 -2.49 13.57 -12.16
CA GLN A 68 -2.09 14.61 -13.13
C GLN A 68 -1.07 14.09 -14.15
N ARG A 69 -0.24 13.12 -13.76
CA ARG A 69 0.73 12.45 -14.62
C ARG A 69 0.15 11.23 -15.36
N ASN A 70 -1.11 10.88 -15.09
CA ASN A 70 -1.77 9.67 -15.62
C ASN A 70 -1.02 8.37 -15.22
N GLU A 71 -0.47 8.37 -14.00
CA GLU A 71 0.28 7.27 -13.39
C GLU A 71 -0.46 6.69 -12.18
N ASP A 72 -1.69 7.10 -11.90
CA ASP A 72 -2.52 6.63 -10.79
C ASP A 72 -3.19 5.28 -11.10
N THR A 73 -2.36 4.24 -11.23
CA THR A 73 -2.90 2.88 -11.36
C THR A 73 -3.66 2.48 -10.08
N LYS A 74 -4.65 1.59 -10.22
CA LYS A 74 -5.38 1.03 -9.06
C LYS A 74 -4.43 0.43 -8.02
N GLY A 75 -3.35 -0.22 -8.46
CA GLY A 75 -2.30 -0.75 -7.58
C GLY A 75 -1.60 0.36 -6.79
N PHE A 76 -1.26 1.48 -7.44
CA PHE A 76 -0.70 2.64 -6.77
C PHE A 76 -1.66 3.26 -5.75
N VAL A 77 -2.91 3.49 -6.14
CA VAL A 77 -3.95 4.04 -5.26
C VAL A 77 -4.19 3.12 -4.05
N PHE A 78 -4.23 1.81 -4.26
CA PHE A 78 -4.26 0.82 -3.18
C PHE A 78 -3.07 1.00 -2.24
N GLY A 79 -1.84 0.95 -2.76
CA GLY A 79 -0.63 0.99 -1.94
C GLY A 79 -0.52 2.28 -1.12
N ALA A 80 -0.81 3.43 -1.71
CA ALA A 80 -0.77 4.72 -1.02
C ALA A 80 -1.79 4.79 0.13
N ASN A 81 -3.04 4.40 -0.12
CA ASN A 81 -4.09 4.43 0.90
C ASN A 81 -3.88 3.37 1.98
N TYR A 82 -3.40 2.18 1.62
CA TYR A 82 -3.08 1.12 2.57
C TYR A 82 -1.96 1.55 3.54
N ALA A 83 -0.89 2.17 3.03
CA ALA A 83 0.17 2.72 3.86
C ALA A 83 -0.29 3.89 4.73
N ALA A 84 -1.14 4.77 4.21
CA ALA A 84 -1.68 5.90 4.96
C ALA A 84 -2.54 5.44 6.14
N TRP A 85 -3.45 4.48 5.89
CA TRP A 85 -4.25 3.83 6.92
C TRP A 85 -3.36 3.22 8.01
N HIS A 86 -2.35 2.42 7.63
CA HIS A 86 -1.40 1.84 8.58
C HIS A 86 -0.69 2.89 9.43
N LYS A 87 -0.09 3.92 8.83
CA LYS A 87 0.64 4.94 9.60
C LYS A 87 -0.26 5.70 10.57
N LEU A 88 -1.45 6.12 10.15
CA LEU A 88 -2.38 6.88 10.98
C LEU A 88 -2.85 6.06 12.17
N TRP A 89 -3.14 4.79 11.94
CA TRP A 89 -3.62 3.93 13.01
C TRP A 89 -2.52 3.53 13.99
N SER A 90 -1.30 3.34 13.50
CA SER A 90 -0.12 3.13 14.36
C SER A 90 0.07 4.36 15.27
N ALA A 91 0.00 5.58 14.72
CA ALA A 91 0.07 6.81 15.49
C ALA A 91 -1.04 6.90 16.54
N LEU A 92 -2.28 6.60 16.17
CA LEU A 92 -3.42 6.53 17.07
C LEU A 92 -3.25 5.49 18.20
N SER A 93 -2.62 4.35 17.91
CA SER A 93 -2.43 3.28 18.89
C SER A 93 -1.23 3.48 19.82
N THR A 94 -0.28 4.35 19.45
CA THR A 94 1.00 4.51 20.15
C THR A 94 1.21 5.89 20.76
N ARG A 95 0.42 6.89 20.36
CA ARG A 95 0.55 8.27 20.81
C ARG A 95 -0.71 8.75 21.51
N SER A 96 -0.51 9.55 22.55
CA SER A 96 -1.59 10.30 23.17
C SER A 96 -1.75 11.63 22.43
N PHE A 97 -2.93 11.87 21.87
CA PHE A 97 -3.29 13.18 21.34
C PHE A 97 -3.76 14.06 22.50
N SER A 98 -3.18 15.25 22.62
CA SER A 98 -3.60 16.24 23.63
C SER A 98 -4.96 16.86 23.30
N ASP A 99 -5.33 16.90 22.02
CA ASP A 99 -6.61 17.41 21.54
C ASP A 99 -7.48 16.25 21.01
N PRO A 100 -8.67 16.01 21.59
CA PRO A 100 -9.62 15.02 21.07
C PRO A 100 -10.03 15.26 19.61
N PHE A 101 -10.03 16.51 19.14
CA PHE A 101 -10.32 16.84 17.75
C PHE A 101 -9.26 16.28 16.80
N GLU A 102 -7.98 16.36 17.15
CA GLU A 102 -6.90 15.81 16.34
C GLU A 102 -6.99 14.29 16.23
N ALA A 103 -7.27 13.61 17.35
CA ALA A 103 -7.51 12.16 17.36
C ALA A 103 -8.67 11.77 16.45
N ARG A 104 -9.78 12.53 16.48
CA ARG A 104 -10.95 12.27 15.64
C ARG A 104 -10.66 12.47 14.16
N VAL A 105 -9.92 13.53 13.81
CA VAL A 105 -9.48 13.79 12.43
C VAL A 105 -8.57 12.66 11.93
N ALA A 106 -7.63 12.20 12.75
CA ALA A 106 -6.77 11.06 12.41
C ALA A 106 -7.59 9.78 12.17
N ALA A 107 -8.56 9.49 13.05
CA ALA A 107 -9.39 8.30 12.94
C ALA A 107 -10.27 8.34 11.69
N THR A 108 -10.95 9.46 11.44
CA THR A 108 -11.75 9.65 10.22
C THR A 108 -10.91 9.48 8.95
N HIS A 109 -9.68 10.00 8.95
CA HIS A 109 -8.81 9.86 7.79
C HIS A 109 -8.31 8.41 7.61
N ALA A 110 -7.99 7.72 8.70
CA ALA A 110 -7.65 6.31 8.65
C ALA A 110 -8.79 5.48 8.05
N ASP A 111 -10.04 5.76 8.42
CA ASP A 111 -11.24 5.09 7.89
C ASP A 111 -11.44 5.35 6.39
N ILE A 112 -11.25 6.58 5.94
CA ILE A 112 -11.32 6.93 4.52
C ILE A 112 -10.27 6.15 3.72
N CYS A 113 -9.00 6.17 4.17
CA CYS A 113 -7.92 5.45 3.50
C CYS A 113 -8.18 3.93 3.49
N TYR A 114 -8.69 3.37 4.58
CA TYR A 114 -9.05 1.96 4.63
C TYR A 114 -10.15 1.62 3.65
N THR A 115 -11.19 2.45 3.56
CA THR A 115 -12.32 2.25 2.64
C THR A 115 -11.86 2.24 1.18
N VAL A 116 -11.02 3.21 0.80
CA VAL A 116 -10.43 3.27 -0.54
C VAL A 116 -9.54 2.07 -0.81
N ALA A 117 -8.68 1.68 0.15
CA ALA A 117 -7.84 0.50 0.00
C ALA A 117 -8.66 -0.78 -0.19
N LEU A 118 -9.75 -0.96 0.57
CA LEU A 118 -10.66 -2.10 0.41
C LEU A 118 -11.35 -2.12 -0.95
N GLU A 119 -11.79 -0.98 -1.45
CA GLU A 119 -12.39 -0.86 -2.78
C GLU A 119 -11.39 -1.28 -3.86
N MET A 120 -10.18 -0.71 -3.82
CA MET A 120 -9.13 -1.06 -4.78
C MET A 120 -8.69 -2.53 -4.67
N GLN A 121 -8.65 -3.10 -3.46
CA GLN A 121 -8.36 -4.51 -3.24
C GLN A 121 -9.36 -5.41 -4.00
N LYS A 122 -10.66 -5.08 -3.90
CA LYS A 122 -11.73 -5.81 -4.59
C LYS A 122 -11.62 -5.67 -6.10
N GLU A 123 -11.35 -4.47 -6.60
CA GLU A 123 -11.21 -4.23 -8.04
C GLU A 123 -9.99 -4.90 -8.66
N LEU A 124 -8.92 -5.04 -7.89
CA LEU A 124 -7.70 -5.76 -8.29
C LEU A 124 -7.82 -7.29 -8.12
N GLY A 125 -8.88 -7.77 -7.46
CA GLY A 125 -9.09 -9.19 -7.19
C GLY A 125 -8.07 -9.79 -6.22
N LEU A 126 -7.51 -8.99 -5.30
CA LEU A 126 -6.47 -9.43 -4.37
C LEU A 126 -7.07 -10.16 -3.18
N SER A 127 -6.53 -11.35 -2.88
CA SER A 127 -6.83 -12.06 -1.64
C SER A 127 -6.15 -11.41 -0.44
N GLU A 128 -6.59 -11.73 0.78
CA GLU A 128 -5.89 -11.27 1.99
C GLU A 128 -4.43 -11.76 2.04
N THR A 129 -4.17 -12.96 1.50
CA THR A 129 -2.80 -13.49 1.37
C THR A 129 -1.96 -12.63 0.43
N ASP A 130 -2.50 -12.23 -0.72
CA ASP A 130 -1.77 -11.37 -1.66
C ASP A 130 -1.41 -10.02 -1.01
N VAL A 131 -2.36 -9.42 -0.30
CA VAL A 131 -2.16 -8.16 0.44
C VAL A 131 -1.07 -8.33 1.50
N ARG A 132 -1.13 -9.39 2.30
CA ARG A 132 -0.11 -9.68 3.31
C ARG A 132 1.27 -9.83 2.66
N ASP A 133 1.37 -10.58 1.58
CA ASP A 133 2.64 -10.92 0.94
C ASP A 133 3.26 -9.72 0.20
N VAL A 134 2.46 -8.77 -0.31
CA VAL A 134 3.00 -7.54 -0.94
C VAL A 134 3.34 -6.45 0.08
N CYS A 135 2.64 -6.41 1.22
CA CYS A 135 2.84 -5.41 2.26
C CYS A 135 3.82 -5.83 3.37
N ALA A 136 4.26 -7.10 3.41
CA ALA A 136 5.11 -7.65 4.48
C ALA A 136 6.45 -6.90 4.66
N ASP A 137 7.01 -6.34 3.60
CA ASP A 137 8.28 -5.58 3.67
C ASP A 137 8.12 -4.19 4.30
N TYR A 138 6.88 -3.70 4.43
CA TYR A 138 6.58 -2.36 4.90
C TYR A 138 6.04 -2.31 6.33
N PHE A 139 5.49 -3.42 6.84
CA PHE A 139 4.89 -3.48 8.19
C PHE A 139 5.35 -4.74 8.91
N ASN A 140 5.75 -4.61 10.17
CA ASN A 140 6.21 -5.76 10.95
C ASN A 140 5.05 -6.65 11.41
N THR A 141 5.36 -7.89 11.79
CA THR A 141 4.36 -8.90 12.21
C THR A 141 3.49 -8.46 13.40
N ASP A 142 4.04 -7.65 14.30
CA ASP A 142 3.32 -7.16 15.49
C ASP A 142 2.36 -6.01 15.16
N GLU A 143 2.72 -5.16 14.21
CA GLU A 143 1.79 -4.21 13.59
C GLU A 143 0.64 -4.99 12.97
N ALA A 144 0.89 -5.92 12.05
CA ALA A 144 -0.16 -6.67 11.36
C ALA A 144 -1.18 -7.34 12.32
N LYS A 145 -0.71 -7.95 13.42
CA LYS A 145 -1.59 -8.52 14.46
C LYS A 145 -2.44 -7.48 15.18
N ARG A 146 -1.85 -6.34 15.55
CA ARG A 146 -2.58 -5.21 16.17
C ARG A 146 -3.66 -4.68 15.23
N PHE A 147 -3.33 -4.50 13.96
CA PHE A 147 -4.28 -4.07 12.93
C PHE A 147 -5.44 -5.05 12.74
N GLN A 148 -5.16 -6.36 12.72
CA GLN A 148 -6.21 -7.37 12.60
C GLN A 148 -7.14 -7.37 13.81
N ALA A 149 -6.61 -7.24 15.03
CA ALA A 149 -7.41 -7.13 16.25
C ALA A 149 -8.30 -5.87 16.24
N ILE A 150 -7.78 -4.76 15.73
CA ILE A 150 -8.53 -3.51 15.61
C ILE A 150 -9.68 -3.68 14.61
N LEU A 151 -9.41 -4.19 13.40
CA LEU A 151 -10.44 -4.43 12.39
C LEU A 151 -11.56 -5.32 12.90
N GLN A 152 -11.23 -6.35 13.70
CA GLN A 152 -12.19 -7.24 14.33
C GLN A 152 -13.00 -6.56 15.44
N SER A 153 -12.37 -5.71 16.24
CA SER A 153 -13.01 -5.02 17.35
C SER A 153 -13.97 -3.90 16.91
N LYS A 154 -13.87 -3.44 15.65
CA LYS A 154 -14.54 -2.24 15.13
C LYS A 154 -14.41 -1.02 16.04
N GLN A 155 -13.35 -0.96 16.83
CA GLN A 155 -13.03 0.17 17.70
C GLN A 155 -12.45 1.32 16.86
N PHE A 156 -13.27 1.85 15.96
CA PHE A 156 -12.96 2.99 15.12
C PHE A 156 -13.16 4.32 15.87
N GLU A 157 -13.98 4.31 16.93
CA GLU A 157 -14.21 5.46 17.82
C GLU A 157 -14.00 5.08 19.30
N ASN A 158 -13.39 6.00 20.07
CA ASN A 158 -13.33 5.99 21.55
C ASN A 158 -12.47 4.92 22.26
N SER A 159 -11.60 4.18 21.57
CA SER A 159 -10.65 3.24 22.19
C SER A 159 -9.32 3.87 22.61
N TYR A 160 -9.10 5.13 22.27
CA TYR A 160 -7.92 5.87 22.71
C TYR A 160 -8.18 6.39 24.11
N SER A 161 -7.29 6.03 25.04
CA SER A 161 -7.15 6.80 26.27
C SER A 161 -6.77 8.21 25.86
N LEU A 162 -7.77 9.09 25.71
CA LEU A 162 -7.58 10.50 26.01
C LEU A 162 -6.91 10.48 27.38
N ALA A 163 -5.71 11.03 27.48
CA ALA A 163 -5.01 11.07 28.75
C ALA A 163 -6.01 11.58 29.78
N SER A 164 -6.40 10.70 30.70
CA SER A 164 -7.35 11.04 31.76
C SER A 164 -6.81 12.30 32.41
N ASP A 165 -7.62 13.36 32.38
CA ASP A 165 -7.36 14.59 33.10
C ASP A 165 -6.83 14.25 34.50
N ASN A 166 -5.52 14.41 34.70
CA ASN A 166 -4.94 14.51 36.02
C ASN A 166 -5.19 15.94 36.53
N THR A 167 -6.48 16.31 36.61
CA THR A 167 -6.96 17.44 37.42
C THR A 167 -7.67 16.90 38.65
N ALA A 168 -7.00 16.00 39.36
CA ALA A 168 -7.30 15.70 40.75
C ALA A 168 -6.02 15.91 41.57
N GLY A 169 -5.95 17.07 42.24
CA GLY A 169 -4.95 17.30 43.29
C GLY A 169 -4.00 18.46 43.04
N ASN A 170 -4.51 19.69 43.16
CA ASN A 170 -3.94 20.70 44.09
C ASN A 170 -4.63 22.06 43.86
N ARG A 171 -5.70 22.30 44.61
CA ARG A 171 -5.90 23.48 45.47
C ARG A 171 -7.18 23.32 46.28
#